data_AF-A0A2D9Y535-F1
#
_entry.id   AF-A0A2D9Y535-F1
#
_cell.length_a   1.000
_cell.length_b   1.000
_cell.length_c   1.000
_cell.angle_alpha   90.00
_cell.angle_beta   90.00
_cell.angle_gamma   90.00
#
_symmetry.space_group_name_H-M   'P 1'
#
loop_
_entity.id
_entity.type
_entity.pdbx_description
1 polymer ?
#
loop_
_entity_poly.entity_id
_entity_poly.type
_entity_poly.pdbx_seq_one_letter_code
_entity_poly.pdbx_strand_id
1 'polypeptide(L)' 'MDTMLHAVLTASERNDIALRFEILKRLHRGETQREIADVLGVGIATVSRGSTQLKELGDTLDNYFE' A
#
# COMPACT_ATOMS: atom_id res chain seq x y z
N MET A 1 -20.66 -0.80 -3.57
CA MET A 1 -19.40 -1.55 -3.38
C MET A 1 -18.92 -1.46 -1.93
N ASP A 2 -18.91 -0.26 -1.35
CA ASP A 2 -18.50 -0.02 0.04
C ASP A 2 -19.21 -0.91 1.10
N THR A 3 -20.54 -1.04 1.04
CA THR A 3 -21.32 -1.85 1.99
C THR A 3 -20.99 -3.34 1.94
N MET A 4 -20.67 -3.88 0.76
CA MET A 4 -20.28 -5.28 0.62
C MET A 4 -18.91 -5.53 1.24
N LEU A 5 -17.91 -4.69 0.94
CA LEU A 5 -16.56 -4.82 1.49
C LEU A 5 -16.55 -4.65 3.01
N HIS A 6 -17.37 -3.74 3.55
CA HIS A 6 -17.56 -3.62 4.99
C HIS A 6 -18.18 -4.86 5.64
N ALA A 7 -19.05 -5.57 4.93
CA ALA A 7 -19.67 -6.80 5.42
C ALA A 7 -18.75 -8.03 5.36
N VAL A 8 -17.83 -8.09 4.38
CA VAL A 8 -16.93 -9.25 4.22
C VAL A 8 -15.57 -9.10 4.90
N LEU A 9 -15.11 -7.86 5.14
CA LEU A 9 -13.83 -7.60 5.78
C LEU A 9 -14.01 -7.28 7.26
N THR A 10 -13.07 -7.74 8.07
CA THR A 10 -12.89 -7.25 9.43
C THR A 10 -12.30 -5.84 9.42
N ALA A 11 -12.39 -5.15 10.57
CA ALA A 11 -11.74 -3.84 10.73
C ALA A 11 -10.21 -3.92 10.54
N SER A 12 -9.59 -5.02 10.99
CA SER A 12 -8.14 -5.23 10.83
C SER A 12 -7.76 -5.38 9.35
N GLU A 13 -8.49 -6.19 8.59
CA GLU A 13 -8.19 -6.39 7.17
C GLU A 13 -8.37 -5.11 6.35
N ARG A 14 -9.37 -4.27 6.69
CA ARG A 14 -9.51 -2.94 6.08
C ARG A 14 -8.30 -2.05 6.36
N ASN A 15 -7.81 -2.05 7.61
CA ASN A 15 -6.62 -1.29 7.97
C ASN A 15 -5.37 -1.83 7.24
N ASP A 16 -5.22 -3.15 7.13
CA ASP A 16 -4.11 -3.77 6.41
C ASP A 16 -4.12 -3.42 4.92
N ILE A 17 -5.29 -3.40 4.29
CA ILE A 17 -5.45 -2.98 2.89
C ILE A 17 -5.09 -1.51 2.74
N ALA A 18 -5.60 -0.64 3.62
CA ALA A 18 -5.29 0.79 3.60
C ALA A 18 -3.79 1.05 3.77
N LEU A 19 -3.14 0.36 4.70
CA LEU A 19 -1.70 0.45 4.94
C LEU A 19 -0.88 0.01 3.70
N ARG A 20 -1.27 -1.10 3.05
CA ARG A 20 -0.63 -1.55 1.81
C ARG A 20 -0.81 -0.55 0.68
N PHE A 21 -1.99 0.04 0.55
CA PHE A 21 -2.25 1.07 -0.46
C PHE A 21 -1.37 2.31 -0.23
N GLU A 22 -1.24 2.77 1.02
CA GLU A 22 -0.37 3.89 1.38
C GLU A 22 1.10 3.62 1.08
N ILE A 23 1.59 2.39 1.35
CA ILE A 23 2.95 1.97 0.97
C ILE A 23 3.15 2.12 -0.55
N LEU A 24 2.24 1.60 -1.37
CA LEU A 24 2.36 1.68 -2.83
C LEU A 24 2.33 3.13 -3.33
N LYS A 25 1.43 3.96 -2.77
CA LYS A 25 1.31 5.37 -3.12
C LYS A 25 2.60 6.16 -2.84
N ARG A 26 3.20 5.95 -1.67
CA ARG A 26 4.47 6.61 -1.30
C ARG A 26 5.65 6.14 -2.13
N LEU A 27 5.71 4.84 -2.41
CA LEU A 27 6.70 4.27 -3.33
C LEU A 27 6.57 4.88 -4.74
N HIS A 28 5.34 5.03 -5.23
CA HIS A 28 5.07 5.66 -6.52
C HIS A 28 5.49 7.14 -6.56
N ARG A 29 5.37 7.86 -5.42
CA ARG A 29 5.89 9.23 -5.25
C ARG A 29 7.42 9.33 -5.17
N GLY A 30 8.13 8.19 -5.13
CA GLY A 30 9.59 8.16 -5.07
C GLY A 30 10.17 8.27 -3.67
N GLU A 31 9.37 8.14 -2.61
CA GLU A 31 9.88 8.08 -1.23
C GLU A 31 10.77 6.84 -1.03
N THR A 32 11.82 6.94 -0.20
CA THR A 32 12.70 5.78 0.03
C THR A 32 12.01 4.74 0.89
N GLN A 33 12.33 3.46 0.68
CA GLN A 33 11.70 2.37 1.45
C GLN A 33 11.93 2.51 2.96
N ARG A 34 13.06 3.08 3.37
CA ARG A 34 13.39 3.31 4.78
C ARG A 34 12.53 4.41 5.39
N GLU A 35 12.39 5.55 4.71
CA GLU A 35 11.49 6.63 5.16
C GLU A 35 10.05 6.14 5.30
N ILE A 36 9.56 5.36 4.33
CA ILE A 36 8.20 4.80 4.38
C ILE A 36 8.03 3.86 5.58
N ALA A 37 9.01 2.98 5.82
CA ALA A 37 9.00 2.05 6.94
C ALA A 37 8.93 2.80 8.29
N ASP A 38 9.74 3.84 8.43
CA ASP A 38 9.81 4.66 9.64
C ASP A 38 8.51 5.45 9.85
N VAL A 39 7.98 6.09 8.81
CA VAL A 39 6.75 6.91 8.90
C VAL A 39 5.50 6.06 9.17
N LEU A 40 5.40 4.88 8.55
CA LEU A 40 4.23 4.02 8.70
C LEU A 40 4.37 3.02 9.86
N GLY A 41 5.52 2.98 10.55
CA GLY A 41 5.77 2.07 11.67
C GLY A 41 5.76 0.59 11.27
N VAL A 42 6.20 0.29 10.04
CA VAL A 42 6.24 -1.08 9.50
C VAL A 42 7.67 -1.56 9.30
N GLY A 43 7.87 -2.87 9.29
CA GLY A 43 9.19 -3.44 8.98
C GLY A 43 9.61 -3.18 7.52
N ILE A 44 10.91 -2.97 7.29
CA ILE A 44 11.47 -2.73 5.95
C ILE A 44 11.07 -3.79 4.92
N ALA A 45 10.99 -5.06 5.33
CA ALA A 45 10.58 -6.18 4.47
C ALA A 45 9.15 -6.02 3.91
N THR A 46 8.26 -5.35 4.64
CA THR A 46 6.89 -5.06 4.18
C THR A 46 6.92 -4.05 3.04
N VAL A 47 7.72 -2.99 3.17
CA VAL A 47 7.88 -1.96 2.14
C VAL A 47 8.61 -2.52 0.91
N SER A 48 9.64 -3.36 1.11
CA SER A 48 10.34 -4.01 -0.01
C SER A 48 9.42 -4.89 -0.85
N ARG A 49 8.49 -5.64 -0.23
CA ARG A 49 7.46 -6.39 -0.97
C ARG A 49 6.56 -5.46 -1.79
N GLY A 50 6.13 -4.34 -1.21
CA GLY A 50 5.37 -3.32 -1.93
C GLY A 50 6.14 -2.76 -3.14
N SER A 51 7.45 -2.54 -3.01
CA SER A 51 8.30 -2.07 -4.11
C SER A 51 8.38 -3.08 -5.26
N THR A 52 8.46 -4.38 -4.96
CA THR A 52 8.40 -5.43 -5.99
C THR A 52 7.04 -5.43 -6.70
N GLN A 53 5.95 -5.37 -5.95
CA GLN A 53 4.59 -5.36 -6.51
C GLN A 53 4.34 -4.12 -7.37
N LEU A 54 4.82 -2.95 -6.95
CA LEU A 54 4.69 -1.72 -7.72
C LEU A 54 5.45 -1.79 -9.04
N LYS A 55 6.60 -2.46 -9.10
CA LYS A 55 7.33 -2.69 -10.37
C LYS A 55 6.57 -3.60 -11.32
N GLU A 56 5.84 -4.58 -10.80
CA GLU A 56 5.06 -5.52 -11.60
C GLU A 56 3.73 -4.93 -12.09
N LEU A 57 3.13 -4.00 -11.32
CA LEU A 57 1.78 -3.48 -11.54
C LEU A 57 1.72 -1.97 -11.81
N GLY A 58 2.87 -1.28 -11.86
CA GLY A 58 2.99 0.18 -11.90
C GLY A 58 2.09 0.81 -12.96
N ASP A 59 2.22 0.35 -14.21
CA ASP A 59 1.45 0.84 -15.35
C ASP A 59 -0.08 0.73 -15.15
N THR A 60 -0.55 -0.26 -14.36
CA THR A 60 -1.98 -0.42 -14.04
C THR A 60 -2.41 0.51 -12.91
N LEU A 61 -1.51 0.79 -11.97
CA LEU A 61 -1.79 1.52 -10.74
C LEU A 61 -1.69 3.04 -10.90
N ASP A 62 -1.04 3.54 -11.95
CA ASP A 62 -0.87 4.98 -12.20
C ASP A 62 -2.20 5.76 -12.13
N ASN A 63 -3.28 5.21 -12.70
CA ASN A 63 -4.61 5.84 -12.69
C ASN A 63 -5.27 5.92 -11.29
N TYR A 64 -4.67 5.29 -10.27
CA TYR A 64 -5.18 5.28 -8.89
C TYR A 64 -4.34 6.15 -7.95
N PHE A 65 -3.22 6.71 -8.42
CA PHE A 65 -2.30 7.51 -7.61
C PHE A 65 -2.31 9.01 -7.91
N GLU A 66 -3.24 9.48 -8.76
CA GLU A 66 -3.55 10.89 -8.99
C GLU A 66 -3.75 11.70 -7.70
#